data_AF-A0A800G4N9-F1
#
_entry.id   AF-A0A800G4N9-F1
#
_cell.length_a   1.000
_cell.length_b   1.000
_cell.length_c   1.000
_cell.angle_alpha   90.00
_cell.angle_beta   90.00
_cell.angle_gamma   90.00
#
_symmetry.space_group_name_H-M   'P 1'
#
loop_
_entity.id
_entity.type
_entity.pdbx_description
1 polymer ?
#
loop_
_entity_poly.entity_id
_entity_poly.type
_entity_poly.pdbx_seq_one_letter_code
_entity_poly.pdbx_strand_id
1 'polypeptide(L)' 'MVAVLAVLHQDVWNWDSKALVLDFMPIGLAYHALYSLAAALVWMAALRWAWPSGVEAWADETGEDGEASQ' A
#
# COMPACT_ATOMS: atom_id res chain seq x y z
N MET A 1 -11.48 3.39 4.29
CA MET A 1 -10.59 3.08 3.14
C MET A 1 -10.11 1.62 3.16
N VAL A 2 -9.49 1.16 4.25
CA VAL A 2 -8.95 -0.21 4.37
C VAL A 2 -10.02 -1.30 4.28
N ALA A 3 -11.20 -1.11 4.89
CA ALA A 3 -12.29 -2.08 4.79
C ALA A 3 -12.81 -2.25 3.35
N VAL A 4 -12.88 -1.16 2.58
CA VAL A 4 -13.28 -1.20 1.17
C VAL A 4 -12.26 -1.97 0.35
N LEU A 5 -10.97 -1.69 0.56
CA LEU A 5 -9.87 -2.46 -0.01
C LEU A 5 -10.03 -3.96 0.32
N ALA A 6 -10.22 -4.32 1.59
CA ALA A 6 -10.36 -5.72 2.01
C ALA A 6 -11.50 -6.47 1.30
N VAL A 7 -12.65 -5.81 1.09
CA VAL A 7 -13.77 -6.40 0.31
C VAL A 7 -13.39 -6.53 -1.17
N LEU A 8 -12.78 -5.49 -1.75
CA LEU A 8 -12.35 -5.50 -3.15
C LEU A 8 -11.27 -6.55 -3.43
N HIS A 9 -10.48 -6.92 -2.42
CA HIS A 9 -9.44 -7.94 -2.54
C HIS A 9 -10.00 -9.36 -2.72
N GLN A 10 -11.25 -9.61 -2.31
CA GLN A 10 -11.83 -10.95 -2.43
C GLN A 10 -12.11 -11.35 -3.89
N ASP A 11 -12.25 -10.37 -4.80
CA ASP A 11 -12.38 -10.56 -6.26
C ASP A 11 -13.36 -11.68 -6.70
N VAL A 12 -14.47 -11.85 -5.97
CA VAL A 12 -15.42 -12.95 -6.19
C VAL A 12 -16.10 -12.91 -7.56
N TRP A 13 -16.16 -11.73 -8.18
CA TRP A 13 -16.80 -11.52 -9.49
C TRP A 13 -15.92 -11.97 -10.65
N ASN A 14 -14.60 -11.98 -10.49
CA ASN A 14 -13.67 -12.32 -11.56
C ASN A 14 -13.14 -13.75 -11.45
N TRP A 15 -13.54 -14.47 -10.40
CA TRP A 15 -13.07 -15.81 -10.04
C TRP A 15 -13.22 -16.85 -11.16
N ASP A 16 -14.32 -16.80 -11.92
CA ASP A 16 -14.56 -17.72 -13.06
C ASP A 16 -14.34 -17.06 -14.42
N SER A 17 -13.88 -15.80 -14.44
CA SER A 17 -13.74 -15.04 -15.68
C SER A 17 -12.48 -15.46 -16.43
N LYS A 18 -12.66 -15.98 -17.65
CA LYS A 18 -11.58 -16.32 -18.58
C LYS A 18 -11.23 -15.18 -19.53
N ALA A 19 -11.78 -13.98 -19.29
CA ALA A 19 -11.48 -12.83 -20.13
C ALA A 19 -9.98 -12.49 -20.06
N LEU A 20 -9.41 -12.22 -21.24
CA LEU A 20 -8.02 -11.81 -21.36
C LEU A 20 -7.95 -10.30 -21.58
N VAL A 21 -6.96 -9.67 -20.96
CA VAL A 21 -6.57 -8.29 -21.14
C VAL A 21 -5.32 -8.28 -22.02
N LEU A 22 -5.33 -7.43 -23.05
CA LEU A 22 -4.25 -7.36 -24.06
C LEU A 22 -3.95 -8.71 -24.74
N ASP A 23 -4.96 -9.58 -24.88
CA ASP A 23 -4.84 -10.95 -25.43
C ASP A 23 -3.82 -11.88 -24.75
N PHE A 24 -3.27 -11.48 -23.59
CA PHE A 24 -2.19 -12.22 -22.92
C PHE A 24 -2.44 -12.49 -21.44
N MET A 25 -3.10 -11.57 -20.74
CA MET A 25 -3.19 -11.61 -19.27
C MET A 25 -4.61 -11.94 -18.79
N PRO A 26 -4.82 -12.90 -17.88
CA PRO A 26 -6.12 -13.11 -17.25
C PRO A 26 -6.62 -11.84 -16.54
N ILE A 27 -7.90 -11.51 -16.72
CA ILE A 27 -8.53 -10.33 -16.12
C ILE A 27 -8.41 -10.31 -14.58
N GLY A 28 -8.48 -11.48 -13.93
CA GLY A 28 -8.28 -11.60 -12.48
C GLY A 28 -6.88 -11.17 -12.06
N LEU A 29 -5.86 -11.54 -12.82
CA LEU A 29 -4.47 -11.14 -12.56
C LEU A 29 -4.27 -9.64 -12.78
N ALA A 30 -4.82 -9.10 -13.88
CA ALA A 30 -4.76 -7.66 -14.17
C ALA A 30 -5.44 -6.84 -13.07
N TYR A 31 -6.59 -7.30 -12.58
CA TYR A 31 -7.31 -6.67 -11.47
C TYR A 31 -6.46 -6.65 -10.19
N HIS A 32 -5.86 -7.78 -9.81
CA HIS A 32 -5.00 -7.86 -8.62
C HIS A 32 -3.74 -7.00 -8.72
N ALA A 33 -3.16 -6.86 -9.91
CA ALA A 33 -2.03 -5.97 -10.16
C ALA A 33 -2.41 -4.50 -9.90
N LEU A 34 -3.55 -4.05 -10.45
CA LEU A 34 -4.07 -2.71 -10.22
C LEU A 34 -4.47 -2.48 -8.75
N TYR A 35 -5.09 -3.48 -8.12
CA TYR A 35 -5.44 -3.42 -6.71
C TYR A 35 -4.20 -3.23 -5.82
N SER A 36 -3.10 -3.92 -6.13
CA SER A 36 -1.83 -3.78 -5.40
C SER A 36 -1.27 -2.35 -5.53
N LEU A 37 -1.38 -1.74 -6.71
CA LEU A 37 -0.99 -0.35 -6.93
C LEU A 37 -1.87 0.61 -6.12
N ALA A 38 -3.18 0.38 -6.09
CA ALA A 38 -4.11 1.18 -5.28
C ALA A 38 -3.79 1.08 -3.77
N ALA A 39 -3.48 -0.12 -3.28
CA ALA A 39 -3.07 -0.32 -1.88
C ALA A 39 -1.77 0.44 -1.55
N ALA A 40 -0.77 0.40 -2.45
CA ALA A 40 0.46 1.17 -2.30
C ALA A 40 0.21 2.68 -2.25
N LEU A 41 -0.70 3.20 -3.09
CA LEU A 41 -1.09 4.61 -3.07
C LEU A 41 -1.80 5.01 -1.77
N VAL A 42 -2.68 4.14 -1.25
CA VAL A 42 -3.32 4.36 0.05
C VAL A 42 -2.28 4.42 1.16
N TRP A 43 -1.28 3.54 1.12
CA TRP A 43 -0.18 3.56 2.09
C TRP A 43 0.70 4.80 1.96
N MET A 44 1.01 5.23 0.74
CA MET A 44 1.74 6.47 0.47
C MET A 44 0.98 7.69 0.99
N ALA A 45 -0.34 7.75 0.79
CA ALA A 45 -1.18 8.81 1.34
C ALA A 45 -1.20 8.79 2.87
N ALA A 46 -1.23 7.59 3.48
CA ALA A 46 -1.13 7.45 4.93
C ALA A 46 0.21 7.98 5.46
N LEU A 47 1.32 7.67 4.81
CA LEU A 47 2.63 8.24 5.17
C LEU A 47 2.64 9.76 5.00
N ARG A 48 2.08 10.29 3.91
CA ARG A 48 2.11 11.74 3.64
C ARG A 48 1.26 12.56 4.61
N TRP A 49 0.14 12.02 5.10
CA TRP A 49 -0.86 12.77 5.87
C TRP A 49 -0.96 12.36 7.34
N ALA A 50 -0.71 11.08 7.65
CA ALA A 50 -0.81 10.58 9.02
C ALA A 50 0.55 10.49 9.74
N TRP A 51 1.67 10.55 9.01
CA TRP A 51 2.99 10.61 9.64
C TRP A 51 3.29 12.05 10.12
N PRO A 52 3.42 12.29 11.44
CA PRO A 52 3.72 13.61 11.97
C PRO A 52 5.23 13.86 11.94
N SER A 53 5.64 15.04 11.46
CA SER A 53 7.05 15.48 11.48
C SER A 53 7.66 15.57 12.88
N GLY A 54 6.83 15.58 13.94
CA GLY A 54 7.30 15.51 15.32
C GLY A 54 7.92 14.16 15.69
N VAL A 55 7.52 13.07 15.01
CA VAL A 55 8.12 11.73 15.21
C VAL A 55 9.51 11.67 14.56
N GLU A 56 9.69 12.35 13.42
CA GLU A 56 10.98 12.49 12.74
C GLU A 56 11.94 13.35 13.58
N ALA A 57 11.47 14.49 14.08
CA ALA A 57 12.27 15.36 14.95
C ALA A 57 12.71 14.66 16.24
N TRP A 58 11.83 13.90 16.89
CA TRP A 58 12.17 13.10 18.06
C TRP A 58 13.18 11.98 17.74
N ALA A 59 13.04 11.33 16.58
CA ALA A 59 13.96 10.28 16.15
C ALA A 59 15.37 10.82 15.84
N ASP A 60 15.47 12.01 15.25
CA ASP A 60 16.76 12.68 15.03
C ASP A 60 17.41 13.12 16.35
N GLU A 61 16.63 13.69 17.30
CA GLU A 61 17.14 14.10 18.62
C GLU A 61 17.63 12.92 19.48
N THR A 62 17.01 11.74 19.37
CA THR A 62 17.38 10.52 20.12
C THR A 62 18.45 9.65 19.44
N GLY A 63 18.95 10.07 18.27
CA GLY A 63 20.11 9.47 17.62
C GLY A 63 21.42 10.14 18.03
N GLU A 64 21.40 11.47 18.21
CA GLU A 64 22.58 12.28 18.54
C GLU A 64 23.06 12.11 20.00
N ASP A 65 22.14 11.84 20.94
CA ASP A 65 22.43 11.59 22.36
C ASP A 65 23.00 10.18 22.63
N GLY A 66 22.70 9.20 21.77
CA GLY A 66 23.25 7.84 21.83
C GLY A 66 24.68 7.70 21.29
N GLU A 67 25.11 8.58 20.39
CA GLU A 67 26.44 8.53 19.75
C GLU A 67 27.49 9.34 20.52
N ALA A 68 27.09 10.33 21.32
CA ALA A 68 27.98 11.16 22.13
C ALA A 68 28.55 10.47 23.40
N SER A 69 28.18 9.21 23.67
CA SER A 69 28.57 8.46 24.88
C SER A 69 29.40 7.19 24.62
N GLN A 70 29.96 7.00 23.42
CA GLN A 70 30.92 5.91 23.13
C GLN A 70 32.36 6.41 22.99
#